data_AF-A0A9P5DWP9-F1
#
_entry.id   AF-A0A9P5DWP9-F1
#
_cell.length_a   1.000
_cell.length_b   1.000
_cell.length_c   1.000
_cell.angle_alpha   90.00
_cell.angle_beta   90.00
_cell.angle_gamma   90.00
#
_symmetry.space_group_name_H-M   'P 1'
#
loop_
_entity.id
_entity.type
_entity.pdbx_description
1 polymer ?
#
loop_
_entity_poly.entity_id
_entity_poly.type
_entity_poly.pdbx_seq_one_letter_code
_entity_poly.pdbx_strand_id
1 'polypeptide(L)'
;MGNFKRIAREMADEEDRINGKSLGRGERMLLKYEDGQQCWNGPQRRTDVWLGCAETEELWRVSESEKCVYRMEIGTPAACDFSRWDVGSQPKKPRHRDEL
;
A
#
# COMPACT_ATOMS: atom_id res chain seq x y z
N MET A 1 -10.33 -16.35 2.02
CA MET A 1 -10.17 -14.91 1.68
C MET A 1 -11.45 -14.43 1.00
N GLY A 2 -11.75 -13.13 1.08
CA GLY A 2 -12.94 -12.53 0.45
C GLY A 2 -12.91 -12.55 -1.08
N ASN A 3 -14.01 -12.17 -1.69
CA ASN A 3 -14.15 -11.92 -3.13
C ASN A 3 -13.87 -10.45 -3.45
N PHE A 4 -13.18 -10.16 -4.55
CA PHE A 4 -12.97 -8.77 -4.98
C PHE A 4 -14.31 -8.05 -5.18
N LYS A 5 -14.48 -6.87 -4.57
CA LYS A 5 -15.68 -6.05 -4.70
C LYS A 5 -15.44 -4.73 -5.40
N ARG A 6 -14.41 -3.98 -4.98
CA ARG A 6 -14.14 -2.64 -5.49
C ARG A 6 -12.73 -2.18 -5.18
N ILE A 7 -12.30 -1.18 -5.93
CA ILE A 7 -11.19 -0.31 -5.56
C ILE A 7 -11.76 0.86 -4.74
N ALA A 8 -11.16 1.14 -3.60
CA ALA A 8 -11.50 2.26 -2.73
C ALA A 8 -10.26 3.14 -2.51
N ARG A 9 -10.47 4.29 -1.89
CA ARG A 9 -9.39 5.14 -1.37
C ARG A 9 -9.68 5.48 0.08
N GLU A 10 -8.67 5.33 0.94
CA GLU A 10 -8.77 5.64 2.37
C GLU A 10 -7.48 6.32 2.84
N MET A 11 -7.58 7.09 3.93
CA MET A 11 -6.43 7.77 4.51
C MET A 11 -5.61 6.81 5.37
N ALA A 12 -4.32 6.65 5.04
CA ALA A 12 -3.34 6.05 5.91
C ALA A 12 -2.72 7.12 6.82
N ASP A 13 -2.53 6.76 8.09
CA ASP A 13 -1.79 7.55 9.08
C ASP A 13 -0.82 6.63 9.81
N GLU A 14 0.14 6.11 9.06
CA GLU A 14 1.22 5.30 9.63
C GLU A 14 2.51 6.11 9.69
N GLU A 15 3.26 5.93 10.77
CA GLU A 15 4.63 6.41 10.85
C GLU A 15 5.51 5.63 9.86
N ASP A 16 6.53 6.31 9.34
CA ASP A 16 7.48 5.68 8.45
C ASP A 16 8.32 4.66 9.22
N ARG A 17 8.29 3.42 8.72
CA ARG A 17 9.09 2.33 9.29
C ARG A 17 10.54 2.49 8.86
N ILE A 18 11.48 2.07 9.72
CA ILE A 18 12.94 2.17 9.49
C ILE A 18 13.38 1.53 8.16
N ASN A 19 12.65 0.51 7.69
CA ASN A 19 12.94 -0.21 6.46
C ASN A 19 12.34 0.42 5.19
N GLY A 20 11.64 1.56 5.29
CA GLY A 20 10.99 2.23 4.15
C GLY A 20 9.73 1.54 3.62
N LYS A 21 9.29 0.43 4.24
CA LYS A 21 8.13 -0.38 3.82
C LYS A 21 6.89 -0.01 4.63
N SER A 22 6.43 1.23 4.44
CA SER A 22 5.28 1.81 5.13
C SER A 22 4.33 2.46 4.13
N LEU A 23 3.05 2.50 4.49
CA LEU A 23 2.07 3.30 3.75
C LEU A 23 2.29 4.80 3.98
N GLY A 24 2.98 5.21 5.05
CA GLY A 24 3.15 6.62 5.42
C GLY A 24 1.81 7.32 5.65
N ARG A 25 1.83 8.66 5.60
CA ARG A 25 0.63 9.50 5.71
C ARG A 25 0.06 9.87 4.34
N GLY A 26 -1.27 9.80 4.21
CA GLY A 26 -1.99 10.29 3.04
C GLY A 26 -2.98 9.27 2.47
N GLU A 27 -3.63 9.65 1.37
CA GLU A 27 -4.59 8.80 0.70
C GLU A 27 -3.89 7.60 0.02
N ARG A 28 -4.46 6.41 0.20
CA ARG A 28 -3.98 5.16 -0.40
C ARG A 28 -5.10 4.45 -1.13
N MET A 29 -4.74 3.76 -2.21
CA MET A 29 -5.67 2.87 -2.91
C MET A 29 -5.81 1.57 -2.12
N LEU A 30 -7.05 1.10 -2.01
CA LEU A 30 -7.38 -0.15 -1.36
C LEU A 30 -8.13 -1.06 -2.32
N LEU A 31 -7.79 -2.34 -2.32
CA LEU A 31 -8.59 -3.38 -2.94
C LEU A 31 -9.42 -4.06 -1.85
N LYS A 32 -10.74 -3.92 -1.93
CA LYS A 32 -11.67 -4.49 -0.95
C LYS A 32 -12.09 -5.89 -1.40
N TYR A 33 -11.72 -6.89 -0.62
CA TYR A 33 -12.18 -8.27 -0.77
C TYR A 33 -13.15 -8.60 0.34
N GLU A 34 -14.43 -8.84 0.00
CA GLU A 34 -15.52 -9.01 0.97
C GLU A 34 -16.33 -10.27 0.62
N ASP A 35 -17.26 -10.67 1.49
CA ASP A 35 -18.12 -11.84 1.31
C ASP A 35 -17.38 -13.15 1.05
N GLY A 36 -16.26 -13.38 1.75
CA GLY A 36 -15.56 -14.66 1.72
C GLY A 36 -16.29 -15.76 2.49
N GLN A 37 -15.66 -16.93 2.56
CA GLN A 37 -16.16 -18.03 3.39
C GLN A 37 -16.49 -17.57 4.81
N GLN A 38 -17.62 -18.03 5.34
CA GLN A 38 -18.06 -17.79 6.70
C GLN A 38 -16.96 -18.20 7.71
N CYS A 39 -16.55 -17.26 8.55
CA CYS A 39 -15.61 -17.52 9.64
C CYS A 39 -16.34 -18.16 10.82
N TRP A 40 -15.68 -19.08 11.52
CA TRP A 40 -16.22 -19.65 12.75
C TRP A 40 -16.30 -18.59 13.86
N ASN A 41 -17.52 -18.26 14.30
CA ASN A 41 -17.79 -17.21 15.30
C ASN A 41 -17.14 -15.86 14.93
N GLY A 42 -17.33 -15.41 13.68
CA GLY A 42 -16.84 -14.14 13.16
C GLY A 42 -17.63 -13.73 11.92
N PRO A 43 -17.35 -12.57 11.32
CA PRO A 43 -17.97 -12.16 10.07
C PRO A 43 -17.54 -13.06 8.91
N GLN A 44 -18.16 -12.88 7.74
CA GLN A 44 -17.62 -13.44 6.50
C GLN A 44 -16.19 -12.90 6.29
N ARG A 45 -15.26 -13.79 5.91
CA ARG A 45 -13.85 -13.42 5.75
C ARG A 45 -13.73 -12.26 4.77
N ARG A 46 -13.07 -11.19 5.21
CA ARG A 46 -12.74 -10.04 4.36
C ARG A 46 -11.25 -9.71 4.42
N THR A 47 -10.75 -9.10 3.37
CA THR A 47 -9.37 -8.66 3.26
C THR A 47 -9.33 -7.29 2.60
N ASP A 48 -8.69 -6.35 3.28
CA ASP A 48 -8.43 -5.02 2.75
C ASP A 48 -6.95 -4.94 2.37
N VAL A 49 -6.68 -4.83 1.07
CA VAL A 49 -5.31 -4.75 0.54
C VAL A 49 -4.99 -3.28 0.27
N TRP A 50 -4.09 -2.71 1.06
CA TRP A 50 -3.59 -1.35 0.94
C TRP A 50 -2.38 -1.32 0.03
N LEU A 51 -2.38 -0.40 -0.93
CA LEU A 51 -1.31 -0.25 -1.90
C LEU A 51 -0.46 0.99 -1.59
N GLY A 52 0.84 0.78 -1.41
CA GLY A 52 1.86 1.81 -1.29
C GLY A 52 2.76 1.86 -2.52
N CYS A 53 3.28 3.05 -2.84
CA CYS A 53 4.23 3.20 -3.95
C CYS A 53 5.56 2.52 -3.59
N ALA A 54 6.03 1.63 -4.47
CA ALA A 54 7.31 0.95 -4.38
C ALA A 54 7.86 0.66 -5.78
N GLU A 55 9.17 0.46 -5.91
CA GLU A 55 9.80 0.15 -7.21
C GLU A 55 9.49 -1.26 -7.71
N THR A 56 9.15 -2.18 -6.81
CA THR A 56 8.84 -3.57 -7.11
C THR A 56 7.64 -4.04 -6.31
N GLU A 57 6.95 -5.05 -6.84
CA GLU A 57 5.88 -5.75 -6.11
C GLU A 57 6.45 -6.42 -4.85
N GLU A 58 5.97 -6.02 -3.68
CA GLU A 58 6.41 -6.58 -2.41
C GLU A 58 5.31 -6.58 -1.35
N LEU A 59 5.17 -7.69 -0.61
CA LEU A 59 4.30 -7.77 0.56
C LEU A 59 5.01 -7.19 1.79
N TRP A 60 4.50 -6.08 2.32
CA TRP A 60 5.10 -5.39 3.47
C TRP A 60 4.57 -5.88 4.81
N ARG A 61 3.25 -6.11 4.90
CA ARG A 61 2.62 -6.54 6.14
C ARG A 61 1.34 -7.32 5.85
N VAL A 62 1.08 -8.33 6.68
CA VAL A 62 -0.23 -8.96 6.82
C VAL A 62 -0.58 -8.95 8.28
N SER A 63 -1.77 -8.46 8.61
CA SER A 63 -2.30 -8.51 9.96
C SER A 63 -3.78 -8.87 9.95
N GLU A 64 -4.23 -9.48 11.04
CA GLU A 64 -5.63 -9.67 11.33
C GLU A 64 -6.06 -8.54 12.26
N SER A 65 -6.75 -7.53 11.72
CA SER A 65 -7.18 -6.36 12.51
C SER A 65 -8.30 -6.72 13.47
N GLU A 66 -9.19 -7.61 13.01
CA GLU A 66 -10.22 -8.25 13.80
C GLU A 66 -10.37 -9.69 13.32
N LYS A 67 -11.09 -10.51 14.07
CA LYS A 67 -11.29 -11.92 13.71
C LYS A 67 -11.82 -12.08 12.28
N CYS A 68 -11.05 -12.76 11.43
CA CYS A 68 -11.33 -12.98 10.00
C CYS A 68 -11.43 -11.70 9.14
N VAL A 69 -10.91 -10.58 9.64
CA VAL A 69 -10.73 -9.31 8.93
C VAL A 69 -9.24 -9.07 8.77
N TYR A 70 -8.75 -9.26 7.55
CA TYR A 70 -7.33 -9.15 7.25
C TYR A 70 -7.02 -7.79 6.64
N ARG A 71 -5.87 -7.24 7.01
CA ARG A 71 -5.22 -6.09 6.37
C ARG A 71 -3.93 -6.58 5.73
N MET A 72 -3.75 -6.28 4.45
CA MET A 72 -2.50 -6.52 3.74
C MET A 72 -1.95 -5.19 3.25
N GLU A 73 -0.66 -4.97 3.39
CA GLU A 73 0.04 -3.80 2.86
C GLU A 73 1.02 -4.28 1.81
N ILE A 74 0.88 -3.77 0.60
CA ILE A 74 1.66 -4.19 -0.56
C ILE A 74 2.29 -2.95 -1.19
N GLY A 75 3.61 -3.00 -1.37
CA GLY A 75 4.34 -2.08 -2.22
C GLY A 75 4.17 -2.48 -3.68
N THR A 76 3.75 -1.57 -4.54
CA THR A 76 3.60 -1.80 -5.98
C THR A 76 3.91 -0.53 -6.77
N PRO A 77 4.55 -0.63 -7.95
CA PRO A 77 4.71 0.50 -8.86
C PRO A 77 3.37 1.10 -9.30
N ALA A 78 2.29 0.30 -9.32
CA ALA A 78 0.97 0.76 -9.75
C ALA A 78 0.34 1.78 -8.79
N ALA A 79 0.84 1.88 -7.56
CA ALA A 79 0.38 2.86 -6.57
C ALA A 79 1.17 4.17 -6.59
N CYS A 80 2.19 4.29 -7.43
CA CYS A 80 2.95 5.52 -7.60
C CYS A 80 2.17 6.53 -8.46
N ASP A 81 2.19 7.78 -8.04
CA ASP A 81 1.56 8.89 -8.78
C ASP A 81 2.46 9.31 -9.95
N PHE A 82 2.23 8.71 -11.12
CA PHE A 82 2.94 9.08 -12.36
C PHE A 82 2.50 10.45 -12.90
N SER A 83 1.41 11.03 -12.39
CA SER A 83 0.97 12.40 -12.74
C SER A 83 1.89 13.48 -12.17
N ARG A 84 2.73 13.15 -11.18
CA ARG A 84 3.82 13.99 -10.69
C ARG A 84 5.13 13.81 -11.46
N TRP A 85 5.13 12.95 -12.49
CA TRP A 85 6.14 13.05 -13.52
C TRP A 85 5.79 14.26 -14.39
N ASP A 86 6.11 15.46 -13.87
CA ASP A 86 6.11 16.66 -14.67
C ASP A 86 6.92 16.32 -15.93
N VAL A 87 6.30 16.45 -17.10
CA VAL A 87 6.99 16.46 -18.39
C VAL A 87 7.89 17.70 -18.39
N GLY A 88 9.04 17.64 -17.69
CA GLY A 88 9.93 18.78 -17.50
C GLY A 88 10.91 18.73 -16.31
N SER A 89 10.72 17.92 -15.27
CA SER A 89 11.69 17.88 -14.16
C SER A 89 12.74 16.79 -14.38
N GLN A 90 13.89 17.18 -14.95
CA GLN A 90 15.05 16.29 -15.03
C GLN A 90 15.39 15.73 -13.63
N PRO A 91 15.75 14.43 -13.50
CA PRO A 91 16.28 13.91 -12.26
C PRO A 91 17.58 14.68 -11.95
N LYS A 92 17.61 15.40 -10.83
CA LYS A 92 18.82 16.09 -10.37
C LYS A 92 19.90 15.04 -10.11
N LYS A 93 20.87 14.93 -11.03
CA LYS A 93 22.09 14.13 -10.81
C LYS A 93 22.72 14.55 -9.47
N PRO A 94 23.13 13.62 -8.60
CA PRO A 94 23.88 13.96 -7.41
C PRO A 94 25.19 14.62 -7.82
N ARG A 95 25.42 15.82 -7.30
CA ARG A 95 26.59 16.64 -7.58
C ARG A 95 27.75 16.09 -6.74
N HIS A 96 28.57 15.22 -7.34
CA HIS A 96 29.85 14.81 -6.74
C HIS A 96 30.73 16.06 -6.64
N ARG A 97 31.11 16.42 -5.41
CA ARG A 97 32.01 17.54 -5.15
C ARG A 97 33.43 16.96 -5.18
N ASP A 98 34.08 17.08 -6.33
CA ASP A 98 35.52 16.81 -6.41
C ASP A 98 36.24 17.92 -5.64
N GLU A 99 36.82 17.55 -4.49
CA GLU A 99 37.72 18.38 -3.71
C GLU A 99 39.11 18.35 -4.37
N LEU A 100 39.65 19.55 -4.64
CA LEU A 100 41.05 19.79 -5.02
C LEU A 100 41.51 21.07 -4.32
#